data_AF-A0A524J2S1-F1
#
_entry.id   AF-A0A524J2S1-F1
#
_cell.length_a   1.000
_cell.length_b   1.000
_cell.length_c   1.000
_cell.angle_alpha   90.00
_cell.angle_beta   90.00
_cell.angle_gamma   90.00
#
_symmetry.space_group_name_H-M   'P 1'
#
loop_
_entity.id
_entity.type
_entity.pdbx_description
1 polymer ?
#
loop_
_entity_poly.entity_id
_entity_poly.type
_entity_poly.pdbx_seq_one_letter_code
_entity_poly.pdbx_strand_id
1 'polypeptide(L)'
;PNDPAAAEALERAARLLDSVPKVDPRGDPPGLGDGGEIGGLSVPSATPDPALLTLALEEALEAGDLEEARQRALRAAEAHRAVGQFHAAVDACYQALAIQPADPDIHLLLAELYLDRGWRGPAADKLVLLGRLSQLTDDSATRERLCHLAAATFPDDARLTAICA
;
A
#
# COMPACT_ATOMS: atom_id res chain seq x y z
N PRO A 1 34.15 23.98 -2.72
CA PRO A 1 33.85 23.48 -1.36
C PRO A 1 33.93 21.94 -1.34
N ASN A 2 35.10 21.40 -0.98
CA ASN A 2 35.27 19.98 -0.66
C ASN A 2 35.09 19.85 0.85
N ASP A 3 33.94 19.34 1.28
CA ASP A 3 33.69 19.01 2.67
C ASP A 3 34.35 17.66 2.99
N PRO A 4 35.39 17.63 3.85
CA PRO A 4 36.07 16.38 4.21
C PRO A 4 35.13 15.39 4.92
N ALA A 5 34.11 15.89 5.64
CA ALA A 5 33.13 15.03 6.31
C ALA A 5 32.22 14.31 5.30
N ALA A 6 31.92 14.96 4.17
CA ALA A 6 31.16 14.35 3.09
C ALA A 6 31.96 13.24 2.39
N ALA A 7 33.26 13.45 2.17
CA ALA A 7 34.15 12.44 1.61
C ALA A 7 34.26 11.20 2.51
N GLU A 8 34.39 11.42 3.82
CA GLU A 8 34.50 10.35 4.81
C GLU A 8 33.18 9.57 5.01
N ALA A 9 32.03 10.24 4.86
CA ALA A 9 30.72 9.59 4.83
C ALA A 9 30.57 8.67 3.60
N LEU A 10 31.02 9.14 2.43
CA LEU A 10 30.95 8.37 1.19
C LEU A 10 31.84 7.12 1.24
N GLU A 11 33.05 7.24 1.80
CA GLU A 11 33.98 6.13 1.93
C GLU A 11 33.49 5.07 2.92
N ARG A 12 32.79 5.48 3.99
CA ARG A 12 32.14 4.53 4.91
C ARG A 12 30.98 3.78 4.25
N ALA A 13 30.18 4.46 3.43
CA ALA A 13 29.08 3.83 2.70
C ALA A 13 29.60 2.79 1.68
N ALA A 14 30.70 3.10 0.97
CA ALA A 14 31.31 2.17 0.01
C ALA A 14 31.81 0.87 0.68
N ARG A 15 32.47 0.96 1.85
CA ARG A 15 32.93 -0.23 2.58
C ARG A 15 31.79 -1.15 3.04
N LEU A 16 30.63 -0.58 3.38
CA LEU A 16 29.47 -1.36 3.80
C LEU A 16 28.90 -2.17 2.62
N LEU A 17 28.85 -1.59 1.43
CA LEU A 17 28.40 -2.28 0.21
C LEU A 17 29.32 -3.44 -0.18
N ASP A 18 30.64 -3.26 -0.03
CA ASP A 18 31.62 -4.32 -0.29
C ASP A 18 31.61 -5.44 0.78
N SER A 19 31.08 -5.14 1.98
CA SER A 19 31.03 -6.10 3.10
C SER A 19 29.73 -6.91 3.15
N VAL A 20 28.75 -6.63 2.27
CA VAL A 20 27.52 -7.43 2.19
C VAL A 20 27.86 -8.79 1.58
N PRO A 21 27.71 -9.91 2.32
CA PRO A 21 27.90 -11.22 1.73
C PRO A 21 26.87 -11.44 0.63
N LYS A 22 27.33 -11.81 -0.56
CA LYS A 22 26.47 -12.23 -1.67
C LYS A 22 25.67 -13.46 -1.21
N VAL A 23 24.36 -13.31 -1.12
CA VAL A 23 23.45 -14.45 -0.90
C VAL A 23 23.36 -15.22 -2.21
N ASP A 24 23.91 -16.43 -2.24
CA ASP A 24 23.71 -17.35 -3.35
C ASP A 24 22.25 -17.83 -3.35
N PRO A 25 21.47 -17.64 -4.43
CA PRO A 25 20.06 -18.04 -4.49
C PRO A 25 19.87 -19.56 -4.67
N ARG A 26 20.89 -20.38 -4.40
CA ARG A 26 20.88 -21.84 -4.59
C ARG A 26 21.52 -22.57 -3.41
N GLY A 27 21.01 -22.33 -2.20
CA GLY A 27 21.25 -23.21 -1.07
C GLY A 27 20.32 -24.42 -1.16
N ASP A 28 20.88 -25.61 -1.38
CA ASP A 28 20.13 -26.87 -1.26
C ASP A 28 19.50 -27.01 0.14
N PRO A 29 18.23 -27.41 0.26
CA PRO A 29 17.61 -27.63 1.56
C PRO A 29 18.17 -28.90 2.22
N PRO A 30 18.30 -28.94 3.57
CA PRO A 30 18.71 -30.14 4.29
C PRO A 30 17.61 -31.22 4.24
N GLY A 31 18.06 -32.47 4.28
CA GLY A 31 17.35 -33.66 3.85
C GLY A 31 16.02 -34.00 4.53
N LEU A 32 15.18 -34.68 3.76
CA LEU A 32 13.92 -35.30 4.15
C LEU A 32 14.11 -36.32 5.29
N GLY A 33 13.48 -36.04 6.44
CA GLY A 33 13.19 -36.98 7.51
C GLY A 33 11.71 -37.37 7.50
N ASP A 34 11.47 -38.66 7.68
CA ASP A 34 10.23 -39.42 7.51
C ASP A 34 9.07 -39.08 8.49
N GLY A 35 7.83 -39.23 7.99
CA GLY A 35 6.64 -39.67 8.73
C GLY A 35 6.02 -38.78 9.81
N GLY A 36 4.87 -38.17 9.53
CA GLY A 36 3.98 -37.65 10.58
C GLY A 36 2.82 -36.79 10.07
N GLU A 37 1.63 -37.39 10.03
CA GLU A 37 0.27 -36.79 10.10
C GLU A 37 0.00 -35.50 9.31
N ILE A 38 -0.75 -35.64 8.20
CA ILE A 38 -1.39 -34.53 7.48
C ILE A 38 -2.55 -33.92 8.29
N GLY A 39 -2.21 -33.20 9.37
CA GLY A 39 -3.06 -32.18 9.95
C GLY A 39 -3.21 -31.05 8.92
N GLY A 40 -4.46 -30.68 8.59
CA GLY A 40 -4.79 -29.70 7.57
C GLY A 40 -3.97 -28.41 7.71
N LEU A 41 -2.99 -28.25 6.83
CA LEU A 41 -2.28 -27.00 6.64
C LEU A 41 -3.31 -26.01 6.07
N SER A 42 -3.79 -25.13 6.94
CA SER A 42 -4.33 -23.84 6.51
C SER A 42 -3.24 -23.17 5.70
N VAL A 43 -3.31 -23.29 4.37
CA VAL A 43 -2.44 -22.54 3.46
C VAL A 43 -2.64 -21.08 3.84
N PRO A 44 -1.65 -20.36 4.38
CA PRO A 44 -1.80 -18.93 4.53
C PRO A 44 -2.07 -18.42 3.11
N SER A 45 -3.19 -17.72 2.93
CA SER A 45 -3.44 -16.94 1.73
C SER A 45 -2.19 -16.08 1.52
N ALA A 46 -1.29 -16.52 0.65
CA ALA A 46 -0.04 -15.82 0.42
C ALA A 46 -0.43 -14.50 -0.25
N THR A 47 -0.48 -13.44 0.53
CA THR A 47 -0.56 -12.08 0.00
C THR A 47 0.54 -11.97 -1.06
N PRO A 48 0.20 -11.59 -2.31
CA PRO A 48 1.20 -11.54 -3.36
C PRO A 48 2.34 -10.62 -2.94
N ASP A 49 3.57 -10.97 -3.31
CA ASP A 49 4.75 -10.16 -2.97
C ASP A 49 4.53 -8.71 -3.47
N PRO A 50 4.56 -7.70 -2.58
CA PRO A 50 4.39 -6.31 -2.97
C PRO A 50 5.37 -5.88 -4.06
N ALA A 51 6.61 -6.39 -4.04
CA ALA A 51 7.61 -6.06 -5.05
C ALA A 51 7.22 -6.56 -6.46
N LEU A 52 6.63 -7.75 -6.55
CA LEU A 52 6.14 -8.29 -7.82
C LEU A 52 4.93 -7.52 -8.34
N LEU A 53 4.07 -7.03 -7.44
CA LEU A 53 2.93 -6.20 -7.84
C LEU A 53 3.37 -4.83 -8.35
N THR A 54 4.38 -4.22 -7.71
CA THR A 54 4.99 -2.96 -8.18
C THR A 54 5.67 -3.13 -9.54
N LEU A 55 6.41 -4.22 -9.75
CA LEU A 55 7.00 -4.52 -11.05
C LEU A 55 5.92 -4.68 -12.13
N ALA A 56 4.84 -5.41 -11.84
CA ALA A 56 3.77 -5.58 -12.81
C ALA A 56 2.97 -4.29 -13.10
N LEU A 57 2.89 -3.37 -12.12
CA LEU A 57 2.39 -2.01 -12.37
C LEU A 57 3.27 -1.28 -13.39
N GLU A 58 4.59 -1.32 -13.20
CA GLU A 58 5.54 -0.68 -14.13
C GLU A 58 5.41 -1.26 -15.54
N GLU A 59 5.36 -2.59 -15.68
CA GLU A 59 5.14 -3.27 -16.96
C GLU A 59 3.84 -2.85 -17.65
N ALA A 60 2.73 -2.73 -16.89
CA ALA A 60 1.45 -2.28 -17.42
C ALA A 60 1.49 -0.81 -17.86
N LEU A 61 2.17 0.06 -17.11
CA LEU A 61 2.40 1.47 -17.49
C LEU A 61 3.22 1.57 -18.78
N GLU A 62 4.28 0.78 -18.91
CA GLU A 62 5.11 0.72 -20.13
C GLU A 62 4.32 0.21 -21.34
N ALA A 63 3.43 -0.76 -21.13
CA ALA A 63 2.52 -1.27 -22.14
C ALA A 63 1.38 -0.29 -22.50
N GLY A 64 1.20 0.78 -21.71
CA GLY A 64 0.10 1.73 -21.85
C GLY A 64 -1.27 1.19 -21.41
N ASP A 65 -1.30 0.04 -20.73
CA ASP A 65 -2.52 -0.54 -20.18
C ASP A 65 -2.84 0.12 -18.83
N LEU A 66 -3.50 1.29 -18.91
CA LEU A 66 -3.79 2.11 -17.74
C LEU A 66 -4.76 1.44 -16.77
N GLU A 67 -5.67 0.61 -17.26
CA GLU A 67 -6.62 -0.07 -16.37
C GLU A 67 -5.93 -1.20 -15.59
N GLU A 68 -5.11 -2.02 -16.25
CA GLU A 68 -4.30 -3.02 -15.58
C GLU A 68 -3.31 -2.34 -14.61
N ALA A 69 -2.66 -1.26 -15.03
CA ALA A 69 -1.78 -0.48 -14.16
C ALA A 69 -2.51 -0.01 -12.89
N ARG A 70 -3.70 0.59 -13.02
CA ARG A 70 -4.50 1.03 -11.87
C ARG A 70 -4.82 -0.14 -10.93
N GLN A 71 -5.23 -1.29 -11.47
CA GLN A 71 -5.53 -2.48 -10.67
C GLN A 71 -4.28 -3.02 -9.95
N ARG A 72 -3.12 -3.04 -10.62
CA ARG A 72 -1.84 -3.46 -10.01
C ARG A 72 -1.40 -2.50 -8.92
N ALA A 73 -1.56 -1.19 -9.12
CA ALA A 73 -1.27 -0.18 -8.12
C ALA A 73 -2.14 -0.34 -6.85
N LEU A 74 -3.45 -0.58 -6.99
CA LEU A 74 -4.34 -0.87 -5.85
C LEU A 74 -3.84 -2.08 -5.05
N ARG A 75 -3.59 -3.19 -5.75
CA ARG A 75 -3.11 -4.43 -5.12
C ARG A 75 -1.73 -4.27 -4.47
N ALA A 76 -0.82 -3.54 -5.12
CA ALA A 76 0.50 -3.23 -4.57
C ALA A 76 0.35 -2.41 -3.28
N ALA A 77 -0.54 -1.42 -3.26
CA ALA A 77 -0.78 -0.61 -2.07
C ALA A 77 -1.31 -1.45 -0.90
N GLU A 78 -2.27 -2.34 -1.14
CA GLU A 78 -2.79 -3.27 -0.14
C GLU A 78 -1.70 -4.23 0.39
N ALA A 79 -0.88 -4.77 -0.52
CA ALA A 79 0.19 -5.69 -0.16
C ALA A 79 1.29 -4.97 0.66
N HIS A 80 1.71 -3.78 0.24
CA HIS A 80 2.67 -2.95 1.00
C HIS A 80 2.12 -2.56 2.37
N ARG A 81 0.82 -2.23 2.46
CA ARG A 81 0.14 -1.98 3.75
C ARG A 81 0.22 -3.19 4.67
N ALA A 82 -0.09 -4.38 4.15
CA ALA A 82 -0.11 -5.62 4.93
C ALA A 82 1.26 -5.97 5.55
N VAL A 83 2.35 -5.58 4.89
CA VAL A 83 3.72 -5.78 5.40
C VAL A 83 4.30 -4.54 6.13
N GLY A 84 3.46 -3.54 6.42
CA GLY A 84 3.86 -2.32 7.14
C GLY A 84 4.72 -1.34 6.35
N GLN A 85 4.88 -1.54 5.04
CA GLN A 85 5.61 -0.66 4.13
C GLN A 85 4.74 0.52 3.70
N PHE A 86 4.27 1.30 4.67
CA PHE A 86 3.27 2.33 4.47
C PHE A 86 3.67 3.45 3.50
N HIS A 87 4.96 3.74 3.32
CA HIS A 87 5.40 4.74 2.33
C HIS A 87 5.16 4.23 0.91
N ALA A 88 5.63 3.02 0.61
CA ALA A 88 5.38 2.36 -0.68
C ALA A 88 3.88 2.16 -0.94
N ALA A 89 3.10 1.87 0.10
CA ALA A 89 1.64 1.77 -0.04
C ALA A 89 1.00 3.09 -0.48
N VAL A 90 1.41 4.20 0.13
CA VAL A 90 0.94 5.55 -0.23
C VAL A 90 1.40 5.93 -1.65
N ASP A 91 2.64 5.61 -2.01
CA ASP A 91 3.18 5.90 -3.35
C ASP A 91 2.39 5.14 -4.43
N ALA A 92 2.10 3.85 -4.22
CA ALA A 92 1.26 3.05 -5.11
C ALA A 92 -0.16 3.61 -5.24
N CYS A 93 -0.77 4.06 -4.14
CA CYS A 93 -2.06 4.76 -4.19
C CYS A 93 -2.00 6.03 -5.05
N TYR A 94 -0.93 6.82 -4.98
CA TYR A 94 -0.78 8.01 -5.82
C TYR A 94 -0.57 7.68 -7.29
N GLN A 95 0.11 6.58 -7.62
CA GLN A 95 0.20 6.08 -8.99
C GLN A 95 -1.18 5.69 -9.53
N ALA A 96 -2.02 5.01 -8.74
CA ALA A 96 -3.40 4.71 -9.13
C ALA A 96 -4.25 5.98 -9.34
N LEU A 97 -4.14 6.97 -8.44
CA LEU A 97 -4.88 8.23 -8.57
C LEU A 97 -4.42 9.08 -9.77
N ALA A 98 -3.17 8.94 -10.21
CA ALA A 98 -2.70 9.59 -11.43
C ALA A 98 -3.42 9.07 -12.68
N ILE A 99 -3.91 7.82 -12.63
CA ILE A 99 -4.68 7.19 -13.71
C ILE A 99 -6.17 7.50 -13.56
N GLN A 100 -6.74 7.26 -12.37
CA GLN A 100 -8.15 7.51 -12.08
C GLN A 100 -8.29 8.33 -10.78
N PRO A 101 -8.36 9.67 -10.87
CA PRO A 101 -8.40 10.54 -9.69
C PRO A 101 -9.64 10.37 -8.80
N ALA A 102 -10.72 9.82 -9.35
CA ALA A 102 -12.00 9.65 -8.68
C ALA A 102 -12.24 8.23 -8.13
N ASP A 103 -11.22 7.37 -8.15
CA ASP A 103 -11.35 5.97 -7.73
C ASP A 103 -11.66 5.84 -6.22
N PRO A 104 -12.87 5.40 -5.84
CA PRO A 104 -13.29 5.35 -4.45
C PRO A 104 -12.48 4.35 -3.61
N ASP A 105 -12.03 3.24 -4.20
CA ASP A 105 -11.27 2.21 -3.49
C ASP A 105 -9.92 2.77 -3.03
N ILE A 106 -9.26 3.53 -3.91
CA ILE A 106 -7.99 4.18 -3.59
C ILE A 106 -8.17 5.30 -2.55
N HIS A 107 -9.28 6.04 -2.61
CA HIS A 107 -9.54 7.07 -1.60
C HIS A 107 -9.76 6.47 -0.21
N LEU A 108 -10.49 5.35 -0.11
CA LEU A 108 -10.66 4.61 1.14
C LEU A 108 -9.35 4.04 1.65
N LEU A 109 -8.57 3.37 0.79
CA LEU A 109 -7.28 2.79 1.18
C LEU A 109 -6.30 3.85 1.70
N LEU A 110 -6.25 5.04 1.10
CA LEU A 110 -5.44 6.13 1.63
C LEU A 110 -5.93 6.63 3.00
N ALA A 111 -7.23 6.72 3.23
CA ALA A 111 -7.77 7.07 4.54
C ALA A 111 -7.38 6.04 5.60
N GLU A 112 -7.46 4.75 5.27
CA GLU A 112 -7.04 3.64 6.13
C GLU A 112 -5.53 3.65 6.40
N LEU A 113 -4.70 3.90 5.38
CA LEU A 113 -3.25 4.05 5.54
C LEU A 113 -2.88 5.22 6.45
N TYR A 114 -3.60 6.33 6.35
CA TYR A 114 -3.43 7.47 7.26
C TYR A 114 -3.86 7.11 8.68
N LEU A 115 -4.93 6.34 8.86
CA LEU A 115 -5.36 5.85 10.18
C LEU A 115 -4.34 4.91 10.81
N ASP A 116 -3.77 3.97 10.04
CA ASP A 116 -2.73 3.04 10.53
C ASP A 116 -1.50 3.79 11.04
N ARG A 117 -1.21 4.97 10.46
CA ARG A 117 -0.13 5.89 10.86
C ARG A 117 -0.52 6.83 12.01
N GLY A 118 -1.77 6.81 12.47
CA GLY A 118 -2.31 7.75 13.45
C GLY A 118 -2.58 9.15 12.90
N TRP A 119 -2.52 9.35 11.58
CA TRP A 119 -2.75 10.62 10.90
C TRP A 119 -4.25 10.89 10.72
N ARG A 120 -4.92 11.11 11.84
CA ARG A 120 -6.38 11.23 11.92
C ARG A 120 -6.95 12.42 11.14
N GLY A 121 -6.26 13.56 11.15
CA GLY A 121 -6.67 14.75 10.38
C GLY A 121 -6.71 14.49 8.87
N PRO A 122 -5.59 14.11 8.24
CA PRO A 122 -5.55 13.75 6.83
C PRO A 122 -6.53 12.63 6.44
N ALA A 123 -6.72 11.62 7.30
CA ALA A 123 -7.72 10.57 7.08
C ALA A 123 -9.15 11.13 7.02
N ALA A 124 -9.53 11.96 7.98
CA ALA A 124 -10.87 12.58 7.98
C ALA A 124 -11.07 13.49 6.75
N ASP A 125 -10.07 14.28 6.38
CA ASP A 125 -10.14 15.13 5.18
C ASP A 125 -10.30 14.30 3.90
N LYS A 126 -9.62 13.15 3.82
CA LYS A 126 -9.75 12.21 2.71
C LYS A 126 -11.16 11.62 2.61
N LEU A 127 -11.76 11.23 3.74
CA LEU A 127 -13.14 10.72 3.78
C LEU A 127 -14.17 11.81 3.45
N VAL A 128 -13.95 13.05 3.88
CA VAL A 128 -14.81 14.19 3.52
C VAL A 128 -14.76 14.44 2.01
N LEU A 129 -13.57 14.40 1.40
CA LEU A 129 -13.43 14.52 -0.04
C LEU A 129 -14.18 13.40 -0.77
N LEU A 130 -13.99 12.15 -0.34
CA LEU A 130 -14.67 10.99 -0.93
C LEU A 130 -16.20 11.11 -0.81
N GLY A 131 -16.71 11.57 0.34
CA GLY A 131 -18.14 11.77 0.53
C GLY A 131 -18.74 12.82 -0.39
N ARG A 132 -18.01 13.90 -0.65
CA ARG A 132 -18.41 14.91 -1.64
C ARG A 132 -18.39 14.33 -3.06
N LEU A 133 -17.36 13.55 -3.39
CA LEU A 133 -17.27 12.89 -4.69
C LEU A 133 -18.44 11.93 -4.90
N SER A 134 -18.77 11.09 -3.91
CA SER A 134 -19.88 10.15 -4.00
C SER A 134 -21.23 10.85 -4.15
N GLN A 135 -21.42 12.03 -3.55
CA GLN A 135 -22.64 12.82 -3.73
C GLN A 135 -22.72 13.41 -5.15
N LEU A 136 -21.60 13.86 -5.72
CA LEU A 136 -21.56 14.41 -7.08
C LEU A 136 -21.84 13.34 -8.15
N THR A 137 -21.52 12.08 -7.88
CA THR A 137 -21.68 10.97 -8.81
C THR A 137 -22.88 10.08 -8.48
N ASP A 138 -23.71 10.46 -7.49
CA ASP A 138 -24.80 9.65 -6.94
C ASP A 138 -24.38 8.21 -6.56
N ASP A 139 -23.13 8.04 -6.11
CA ASP A 139 -22.57 6.75 -5.73
C ASP A 139 -22.89 6.39 -4.28
N SER A 140 -24.09 5.85 -4.09
CA SER A 140 -24.58 5.41 -2.78
C SER A 140 -23.76 4.28 -2.15
N ALA A 141 -23.13 3.42 -2.95
CA ALA A 141 -22.34 2.28 -2.45
C ALA A 141 -21.03 2.76 -1.84
N THR A 142 -20.34 3.69 -2.51
CA THR A 142 -19.15 4.36 -1.94
C THR A 142 -19.51 5.14 -0.68
N ARG A 143 -20.65 5.84 -0.68
CA ARG A 143 -21.13 6.56 0.51
C ARG A 143 -21.40 5.63 1.69
N GLU A 144 -21.98 4.46 1.47
CA GLU A 144 -22.20 3.48 2.54
C GLU A 144 -20.87 3.00 3.14
N ARG A 145 -19.90 2.63 2.30
CA ARG A 145 -18.57 2.16 2.73
C ARG A 145 -17.81 3.22 3.52
N LEU A 146 -17.78 4.47 3.05
CA LEU A 146 -17.09 5.54 3.77
C LEU A 146 -17.79 5.86 5.10
N CYS A 147 -19.12 5.80 5.16
CA CYS A 147 -19.87 6.08 6.39
C CYS A 147 -19.68 5.00 7.44
N HIS A 148 -19.55 3.73 7.04
CA HIS A 148 -19.17 2.65 7.94
C HIS A 148 -17.80 2.92 8.59
N LEU A 149 -16.79 3.28 7.79
CA LEU A 149 -15.47 3.64 8.30
C LEU A 149 -15.52 4.89 9.19
N ALA A 150 -16.24 5.92 8.78
CA ALA A 150 -16.39 7.17 9.52
C ALA A 150 -17.08 6.97 10.88
N ALA A 151 -18.13 6.15 10.96
CA ALA A 151 -18.79 5.86 12.24
C ALA A 151 -17.87 5.15 13.23
N ALA A 152 -17.03 4.22 12.75
CA ALA A 152 -16.09 3.49 13.59
C ALA A 152 -14.91 4.35 14.06
N THR A 153 -14.48 5.31 13.23
CA THR A 153 -13.21 6.01 13.45
C THR A 153 -13.38 7.49 13.78
N PHE A 154 -14.45 8.16 13.37
CA PHE A 154 -14.69 9.59 13.53
C PHE A 154 -16.13 9.91 13.94
N PRO A 155 -16.66 9.33 15.03
CA PRO A 155 -18.07 9.50 15.41
C PRO A 155 -18.47 10.97 15.69
N ASP A 156 -17.50 11.80 16.10
CA ASP A 156 -17.72 13.21 16.46
C ASP A 156 -17.31 14.21 15.35
N ASP A 157 -16.85 13.77 14.18
CA ASP A 157 -16.53 14.69 13.08
C ASP A 157 -17.82 15.17 12.40
N ALA A 158 -18.25 16.38 12.74
CA ALA A 158 -19.48 16.99 12.25
C ALA A 158 -19.60 17.01 10.71
N ARG A 159 -18.48 17.07 9.98
CA ARG A 159 -18.48 17.08 8.51
C ARG A 159 -18.87 15.70 7.97
N LEU A 160 -18.30 14.65 8.56
CA LEU A 160 -18.60 13.27 8.19
C LEU A 160 -20.02 12.87 8.62
N THR A 161 -20.45 13.29 9.82
CA THR A 161 -21.83 13.09 10.27
C THR A 161 -22.84 13.73 9.32
N ALA A 162 -22.58 14.95 8.83
CA ALA A 162 -23.45 15.61 7.85
C ALA A 162 -23.49 14.91 6.48
N ILE A 163 -22.39 14.28 6.07
CA ILE A 163 -22.33 13.51 4.80
C ILE A 163 -23.10 12.18 4.91
N CYS A 164 -23.12 11.59 6.12
CA CYS A 164 -23.68 10.27 6.40
C CYS A 164 -25.13 10.29 6.92
N ALA A 165 -25.71 11.46 7.14
CA ALA A 165 -27.12 11.66 7.50
C ALA A 165 -28.04 11.56 6.28
#